data_AF-A0A4Y2W5V4-F1
#
_entry.id   AF-A0A4Y2W5V4-F1
#
_cell.length_a   1.000
_cell.length_b   1.000
_cell.length_c   1.000
_cell.angle_alpha   90.00
_cell.angle_beta   90.00
_cell.angle_gamma   90.00
#
_symmetry.space_group_name_H-M   'P 1'
#
loop_
_entity.id
_entity.type
_entity.pdbx_description
1 polymer ?
#
loop_
_entity_poly.entity_id
_entity_poly.type
_entity_poly.pdbx_seq_one_letter_code
_entity_poly.pdbx_strand_id
1 'polypeptide(L)'
;MLGRCLYDNAGCRTFVLELVSKELNLKVIGLEELKIYTFGSTEPIVEKRNKIRVVLRNLSDQRHLVMGALETSNINSALIKIPDKDIKTYCQRNNIRLAGVTDRI
;
A
#
# COMPACT_ATOMS: atom_id res chain seq x y z
N MET A 1 -7.22 2.28 -15.18
CA MET A 1 -7.03 3.00 -13.90
C MET A 1 -5.66 2.61 -13.35
N LEU A 2 -4.86 3.58 -12.92
CA LEU A 2 -3.54 3.35 -12.30
C LEU A 2 -3.68 3.60 -10.80
N GLY A 3 -3.42 2.57 -9.98
CA GLY A 3 -3.35 2.71 -8.52
C GLY A 3 -1.95 3.11 -8.09
N ARG A 4 -1.83 3.96 -7.06
CA ARG A 4 -0.54 4.23 -6.41
C ARG A 4 -0.31 3.18 -5.33
N CYS A 5 0.90 2.67 -5.23
CA CYS A 5 1.32 1.80 -4.15
C CYS A 5 2.49 2.43 -3.39
N LEU A 6 2.54 2.20 -2.08
CA LEU A 6 3.70 2.46 -1.26
C LEU A 6 4.42 1.14 -1.04
N TYR A 7 5.72 1.10 -1.35
CA TYR A 7 6.57 -0.01 -0.97
C TYR A 7 7.18 0.29 0.39
N ASP A 8 6.72 -0.42 1.41
CA ASP A 8 7.16 -0.27 2.79
C ASP A 8 7.87 -1.54 3.26
N ASN A 9 9.19 -1.44 3.46
CA ASN A 9 10.02 -2.57 3.92
C ASN A 9 9.79 -2.92 5.40
N ALA A 10 9.21 -2.01 6.18
CA ALA A 10 8.86 -2.30 7.57
C ALA A 10 7.52 -3.04 7.69
N GLY A 11 6.71 -3.03 6.64
CA GLY A 11 5.42 -3.72 6.59
C GLY A 11 5.57 -5.22 6.44
N CYS A 12 5.15 -5.98 7.44
CA CYS A 12 5.06 -7.45 7.35
C CYS A 12 3.82 -7.96 6.60
N ARG A 13 2.94 -7.04 6.15
CA ARG A 13 1.71 -7.38 5.43
C ARG A 13 1.32 -6.33 4.42
N THR A 14 0.73 -6.77 3.30
CA THR A 14 0.16 -5.87 2.28
C THR A 14 -1.28 -5.53 2.60
N PHE A 15 -1.60 -4.24 2.51
CA PHE A 15 -2.94 -3.70 2.69
C PHE A 15 -3.41 -2.97 1.43
N VAL A 16 -4.71 -2.99 1.19
CA VAL A 16 -5.37 -2.24 0.13
C VAL A 16 -6.57 -1.51 0.74
N LEU A 17 -6.77 -0.25 0.37
CA LEU A 17 -7.95 0.48 0.80
C LEU A 17 -9.22 -0.19 0.25
N GLU A 18 -10.23 -0.36 1.09
CA GLU A 18 -11.53 -0.92 0.69
C GLU A 18 -12.12 -0.21 -0.53
N LEU A 19 -11.97 1.12 -0.62
CA LEU A 19 -12.41 1.90 -1.77
C LEU A 19 -11.69 1.46 -3.05
N VAL A 20 -10.37 1.32 -3.00
CA VAL A 20 -9.55 0.88 -4.15
C VAL A 20 -9.91 -0.55 -4.56
N SER A 21 -10.14 -1.43 -3.58
CA SER A 21 -10.58 -2.80 -3.84
C SER A 21 -11.89 -2.85 -4.61
N LYS A 22 -12.88 -2.04 -4.20
CA LYS A 22 -14.18 -1.91 -4.86
C LYS A 22 -14.06 -1.29 -6.26
N GLU A 23 -13.33 -0.18 -6.40
CA GLU A 23 -13.14 0.51 -7.68
C GLU A 23 -12.43 -0.36 -8.73
N LEU A 24 -11.46 -1.18 -8.30
CA LEU A 24 -10.74 -2.10 -9.17
C LEU A 24 -11.40 -3.49 -9.28
N ASN A 25 -12.54 -3.69 -8.60
CA ASN A 25 -13.26 -4.96 -8.53
C ASN A 25 -12.33 -6.14 -8.19
N LEU A 26 -11.50 -5.99 -7.16
CA LEU A 26 -10.53 -7.00 -6.76
C LEU A 26 -11.24 -8.23 -6.18
N LYS A 27 -10.73 -9.42 -6.55
CA LYS A 27 -11.34 -10.68 -6.13
C LYS A 27 -11.09 -10.93 -4.65
N VAL A 28 -12.16 -10.98 -3.85
CA VAL A 28 -12.12 -11.53 -2.49
C VAL A 28 -11.83 -13.04 -2.57
N ILE A 29 -10.80 -13.47 -1.84
CA ILE A 29 -10.33 -14.85 -1.77
C ILE A 29 -10.46 -15.46 -0.37
N GLY A 30 -10.90 -14.68 0.61
CA GLY A 30 -11.20 -15.19 1.96
C GLY A 30 -11.42 -14.06 2.96
N LEU A 31 -11.54 -14.47 4.22
CA LEU A 31 -11.55 -13.60 5.40
C LEU A 31 -10.33 -13.93 6.26
N GLU A 32 -9.73 -12.91 6.87
CA GLU A 32 -8.61 -13.08 7.79
C GLU A 32 -8.84 -12.25 9.05
N GLU A 33 -8.47 -12.82 10.20
CA GLU A 33 -8.55 -12.14 11.49
C GLU A 33 -7.24 -11.39 11.77
N LEU A 34 -7.35 -10.10 12.05
CA LEU A 34 -6.26 -9.21 12.43
C LEU A 34 -6.38 -8.92 13.93
N LYS A 35 -5.30 -9.14 14.68
CA LYS A 35 -5.19 -8.81 16.10
C LYS A 35 -4.24 -7.63 16.26
N ILE A 36 -4.76 -6.50 16.75
CA ILE A 36 -4.02 -5.25 16.89
C ILE A 36 -3.77 -5.02 18.38
N TYR A 37 -2.50 -5.03 18.77
CA TYR A 37 -2.08 -4.69 20.13
C TYR A 37 -1.70 -3.21 20.20
N THR A 38 -2.49 -2.44 20.94
CA THR A 38 -2.22 -1.02 21.18
C THR A 38 -1.39 -0.85 22.46
N PHE A 39 -0.59 0.22 22.53
CA PHE A 39 0.26 0.48 23.67
C PHE A 39 -0.57 0.65 24.95
N GLY A 40 -0.21 -0.07 26.01
CA GLY A 40 -0.93 -0.06 27.29
C GLY A 40 -2.19 -0.92 27.34
N SER A 41 -2.58 -1.58 26.26
CA SER A 41 -3.71 -2.53 26.28
C SER A 41 -3.26 -3.92 26.74
N THR A 42 -4.08 -4.57 27.55
CA THR A 42 -3.89 -5.97 27.97
C THR A 42 -4.49 -6.95 26.96
N GLU A 43 -5.48 -6.52 26.19
CA GLU A 43 -6.19 -7.33 25.19
C GLU A 43 -6.07 -6.71 23.79
N PRO A 44 -6.02 -7.51 22.72
CA PRO A 44 -5.97 -7.00 21.36
C PRO A 44 -7.35 -6.54 20.88
N ILE A 45 -7.34 -5.56 19.98
CA ILE A 45 -8.50 -5.29 19.12
C ILE A 45 -8.51 -6.36 18.02
N VAL A 46 -9.60 -7.10 17.90
CA VAL A 46 -9.75 -8.18 16.92
C VAL A 46 -10.69 -7.73 15.79
N GLU A 47 -10.20 -7.74 14.56
CA GLU A 47 -10.96 -7.34 13.37
C GLU A 47 -10.93 -8.43 12.31
N LYS A 48 -12.04 -8.65 11.60
CA LYS A 48 -12.07 -9.52 10.42
C LYS A 48 -12.02 -8.67 9.17
N ARG A 49 -11.04 -8.94 8.30
CA ARG A 49 -10.82 -8.21 7.05
C ARG A 49 -10.93 -9.16 5.87
N ASN A 50 -11.46 -8.67 4.75
CA ASN A 50 -11.41 -9.43 3.50
C ASN A 50 -9.96 -9.57 3.06
N LYS A 51 -9.59 -10.80 2.69
CA LYS A 51 -8.37 -11.08 1.95
C LYS A 51 -8.69 -11.05 0.48
N ILE A 52 -7.98 -10.22 -0.26
CA ILE A 52 -8.19 -10.02 -1.69
C ILE A 52 -6.96 -10.46 -2.49
N ARG A 53 -7.17 -10.83 -3.75
CA ARG A 53 -6.11 -11.13 -4.70
C ARG A 53 -5.72 -9.88 -5.47
N VAL A 54 -4.45 -9.52 -5.38
CA VAL A 54 -3.83 -8.44 -6.15
C VAL A 54 -2.93 -9.06 -7.21
N VAL A 55 -3.00 -8.52 -8.44
CA VAL A 55 -2.11 -8.90 -9.54
C VAL A 55 -1.33 -7.67 -9.96
N LEU A 56 -0.03 -7.69 -9.72
CA LEU A 56 0.89 -6.64 -10.17
C LEU A 56 1.48 -7.07 -11.51
N ARG A 57 1.28 -6.25 -12.55
CA ARG A 57 1.84 -6.48 -13.88
C ARG A 57 3.08 -5.63 -14.08
N ASN A 58 4.19 -6.29 -14.42
CA ASN A 58 5.37 -5.58 -14.90
C ASN A 58 5.10 -5.12 -16.34
N LEU A 59 5.19 -3.81 -16.56
CA LEU A 59 4.96 -3.21 -17.88
C LEU A 59 6.10 -3.47 -18.87
N SER A 60 7.32 -3.78 -18.38
CA SER A 60 8.50 -3.97 -19.21
C SER A 60 8.65 -5.37 -19.79
N ASP A 61 8.18 -6.41 -19.09
CA ASP A 61 8.42 -7.81 -19.45
C ASP A 61 7.18 -8.71 -19.36
N GLN A 62 5.99 -8.13 -19.20
CA GLN A 62 4.70 -8.82 -19.12
C GLN A 62 4.56 -9.85 -17.99
N ARG A 63 5.53 -9.95 -17.06
CA ARG A 63 5.41 -10.85 -15.91
C ARG A 63 4.34 -10.34 -14.95
N HIS A 64 3.69 -11.29 -14.29
CA HIS A 64 2.69 -11.03 -13.27
C HIS A 64 3.17 -11.55 -11.92
N LEU A 65 3.04 -10.72 -10.88
CA LEU A 65 3.14 -11.13 -9.50
C LEU A 65 1.73 -11.21 -8.90
N VAL A 66 1.35 -12.37 -8.39
CA VAL A 66 0.08 -12.58 -7.71
C VAL A 66 0.33 -12.63 -6.21
N MET A 67 -0.42 -11.83 -5.46
CA MET A 67 -0.25 -11.73 -4.02
C MET A 67 -1.58 -11.52 -3.30
N GLY A 68 -1.62 -11.86 -2.02
CA GLY A 68 -2.74 -11.56 -1.14
C GLY A 68 -2.54 -10.23 -0.43
N ALA A 69 -3.61 -9.43 -0.34
CA ALA A 69 -3.65 -8.23 0.49
C ALA A 69 -4.88 -8.26 1.39
N LEU A 70 -4.83 -7.56 2.52
CA LEU A 70 -5.99 -7.34 3.37
C LEU A 70 -6.66 -6.01 3.04
N GLU A 71 -7.97 -6.01 2.93
CA GLU A 71 -8.74 -4.79 2.87
C GLU A 71 -8.63 -4.04 4.19
N THR A 72 -8.42 -2.73 4.11
CA THR A 72 -8.48 -1.84 5.26
C THR A 72 -9.24 -0.56 4.94
N SER A 73 -9.91 -0.02 5.94
CA SER A 73 -10.57 1.29 5.88
C SER A 73 -9.54 2.42 5.95
N ASN A 74 -8.39 2.17 6.58
CA ASN A 74 -7.28 3.10 6.64
C ASN A 74 -5.93 2.35 6.70
N ILE A 75 -4.96 2.77 5.87
CA ILE A 75 -3.60 2.22 5.89
C ILE A 75 -2.76 2.90 6.98
N ASN A 76 -2.97 4.19 7.23
CA ASN A 76 -2.21 4.96 8.22
C ASN A 76 -2.94 6.25 8.61
N SER A 77 -2.99 6.58 9.90
CA SER A 77 -3.46 7.90 10.38
C SER A 77 -2.36 8.97 10.34
N ALA A 78 -1.09 8.58 10.20
CA ALA A 78 -0.01 9.51 10.03
C ALA A 78 -0.16 10.21 8.68
N LEU A 79 -0.23 11.53 8.72
CA LEU A 79 -0.14 12.39 7.54
C LEU A 79 1.25 12.20 6.92
N ILE A 80 1.33 11.39 5.87
CA ILE A 80 2.50 11.38 4.99
C ILE A 80 2.49 12.74 4.30
N LYS A 81 3.30 13.67 4.81
CA LYS A 81 3.52 14.95 4.14
C LYS A 81 3.97 14.64 2.72
N ILE A 82 3.26 15.19 1.73
CA ILE A 82 3.79 15.23 0.36
C ILE A 82 5.18 15.84 0.51
N PRO A 83 6.22 15.13 0.08
CA PRO A 83 7.55 15.58 0.42
C PRO A 83 7.75 16.95 -0.26
N ASP A 84 8.08 17.95 0.57
CA ASP A 84 8.10 19.37 0.20
C ASP A 84 8.98 19.60 -1.04
N LYS A 85 8.85 20.75 -1.72
CA LYS A 85 9.70 21.13 -2.87
C LYS A 85 11.20 20.82 -2.65
N ASP A 86 11.66 20.92 -1.41
CA ASP A 86 13.03 20.59 -1.01
C ASP A 86 13.42 19.11 -1.13
N ILE A 87 12.49 18.16 -1.07
CA ILE A 87 12.80 16.76 -1.31
C ILE A 87 13.33 16.57 -2.73
N LYS A 88 12.80 17.31 -3.71
CA LYS A 88 13.15 17.15 -5.11
C LYS A 88 14.56 17.66 -5.32
N THR A 89 14.88 18.81 -4.72
CA THR A 89 16.22 19.40 -4.66
C THR A 89 17.20 18.48 -3.92
N TYR A 90 16.82 17.91 -2.79
CA TYR A 90 17.64 16.98 -2.02
C TYR A 90 17.91 15.69 -2.81
N CYS A 91 16.89 15.13 -3.46
CA CYS A 91 17.01 13.94 -4.29
C CYS A 91 17.91 14.19 -5.50
N GLN A 92 17.79 15.35 -6.16
CA GLN A 92 18.68 15.79 -7.22
C GLN A 92 20.14 15.93 -6.75
N ARG A 93 20.36 16.59 -5.59
CA ARG A 93 21.71 16.75 -5.01
C ARG A 93 22.36 15.43 -4.63
N ASN A 94 21.56 14.45 -4.20
CA ASN A 94 22.06 13.16 -3.70
C ASN A 94 21.89 12.01 -4.70
N ASN A 95 21.53 12.29 -5.96
CA ASN A 95 21.27 11.29 -7.01
C ASN A 95 20.25 10.19 -6.62
N ILE A 96 19.28 10.54 -5.77
CA ILE A 96 18.21 9.64 -5.34
C ILE A 96 17.05 9.75 -6.34
N ARG A 97 16.64 8.64 -6.94
CA ARG A 97 15.45 8.59 -7.82
C ARG A 97 14.19 8.34 -7.00
N LEU A 98 13.24 9.26 -7.06
CA LEU A 98 11.91 9.08 -6.50
C LEU A 98 11.08 8.18 -7.43
N ALA A 99 10.56 7.08 -6.90
CA ALA A 99 9.62 6.23 -7.64
C ALA A 99 8.26 6.94 -7.76
N GLY A 100 7.74 7.07 -8.98
CA GLY A 100 6.40 7.61 -9.25
C GLY A 100 6.35 9.03 -9.84
N VAL A 101 7.49 9.69 -10.10
CA VAL A 101 7.50 10.88 -10.96
C VAL A 101 7.50 10.42 -12.41
N THR A 102 6.32 10.33 -13.03
CA THR A 102 6.23 10.28 -14.49
C THR A 102 6.73 11.60 -15.06
N ASP A 103 7.86 11.57 -15.75
CA ASP A 103 8.33 12.67 -16.59
C ASP A 103 7.37 12.86 -17.78
N ARG A 104 6.39 13.76 -17.63
CA ARG A 104 5.54 14.32 -18.70
C ARG A 104 5.01 15.67 -18.17
N ILE A 105 5.19 16.85 -18.77
CA ILE A 105 5.87 17.37 -19.98
C ILE A 105 6.57 18.65 -19.51
#